data_AF-A0A3G8GYE3-F1
#
_entry.id   AF-A0A3G8GYE3-F1
#
_cell.length_a   1.000
_cell.length_b   1.000
_cell.length_c   1.000
_cell.angle_alpha   90.00
_cell.angle_beta   90.00
_cell.angle_gamma   90.00
#
_symmetry.space_group_name_H-M   'P 1'
#
loop_
_entity.id
_entity.type
_entity.pdbx_description
1 polymer ?
#
loop_
_entity_poly.entity_id
_entity_poly.type
_entity_poly.pdbx_seq_one_letter_code
_entity_poly.pdbx_strand_id
1 'polypeptide(L)'
;MLRYRMLMFKLNRLASKNKLNGVEEISLAGQFAELIASQEEADQVITDLFEHENPHVRRIGLAAIRRTRRYGGRLLQPALLRRMMDVEGWIRHDAVWIVQEADLDGAEVRAALRRIAANVRLPQDAVRAKQNPADGMLHAAVRARQYLDVLIARSAAAHNAALAAGGGLAGATDGKPYAQDSVGHIRAVHRQLQRKLAGRKLKSSTKLKFRKVEPRYAENDNRRFLL
;
A
#
# COMPACT_ATOMS: atom_id res chain seq x y z
N MET A 1 -38.46 9.65 8.80
CA MET A 1 -38.85 10.04 7.42
C MET A 1 -39.11 11.53 7.20
N LEU A 2 -39.99 12.22 7.94
CA LEU A 2 -40.31 13.64 7.64
C LEU A 2 -39.07 14.57 7.72
N ARG A 3 -38.25 14.41 8.76
CA ARG A 3 -37.01 15.18 8.96
C ARG A 3 -36.01 14.99 7.81
N TYR A 4 -35.86 13.75 7.33
CA TYR A 4 -35.00 13.42 6.19
C TYR A 4 -35.47 14.14 4.92
N ARG A 5 -36.76 14.09 4.61
CA ARG A 5 -37.33 14.77 3.44
C ARG A 5 -37.16 16.29 3.51
N MET A 6 -37.34 16.89 4.69
CA MET A 6 -37.08 18.32 4.89
C MET A 6 -35.60 18.67 4.69
N LEU A 7 -34.69 17.82 5.17
CA LEU A 7 -33.25 18.03 4.99
C LEU A 7 -32.83 17.90 3.53
N MET A 8 -33.35 16.90 2.81
CA MET A 8 -33.17 16.76 1.36
C MET A 8 -33.72 17.95 0.59
N PHE A 9 -34.91 18.46 0.97
CA PHE A 9 -35.46 19.67 0.37
C PHE A 9 -34.55 20.90 0.58
N LYS A 10 -34.04 21.08 1.80
CA LYS A 10 -33.07 22.14 2.13
C LYS A 10 -31.80 22.00 1.30
N LEU A 11 -31.25 20.79 1.22
CA LEU A 11 -30.06 20.47 0.43
C LEU A 11 -30.25 20.82 -1.04
N ASN A 12 -31.34 20.34 -1.66
CA ASN A 12 -31.63 20.61 -3.08
C ASN A 12 -31.86 22.10 -3.36
N ARG A 13 -32.47 22.82 -2.42
CA ARG A 13 -32.65 24.28 -2.52
C ARG A 13 -31.32 25.05 -2.42
N LEU A 14 -30.38 24.59 -1.61
CA LEU A 14 -29.05 25.20 -1.48
C LEU A 14 -28.16 24.85 -2.68
N ALA A 15 -28.21 23.60 -3.13
CA ALA A 15 -27.49 23.12 -4.30
C ALA A 15 -27.93 23.84 -5.58
N SER A 16 -29.24 23.99 -5.81
CA SER A 16 -29.77 24.69 -7.00
C SER A 16 -29.44 26.19 -7.03
N LYS A 17 -29.24 26.81 -5.87
CA LYS A 17 -28.82 28.22 -5.77
C LYS A 17 -27.29 28.40 -5.76
N ASN A 18 -26.53 27.31 -5.88
CA ASN A 18 -25.08 27.29 -5.75
C ASN A 18 -24.56 28.00 -4.49
N LYS A 19 -25.29 27.84 -3.36
CA LYS A 19 -24.96 28.50 -2.09
C LYS A 19 -24.18 27.62 -1.11
N LEU A 20 -23.92 26.36 -1.49
CA LEU A 20 -23.19 25.41 -0.65
C LEU A 20 -21.74 25.87 -0.47
N ASN A 21 -21.40 26.25 0.77
CA ASN A 21 -20.04 26.52 1.19
C ASN A 21 -19.53 25.37 2.10
N GLY A 22 -18.22 25.37 2.41
CA GLY A 22 -17.64 24.30 3.24
C GLY A 22 -18.24 24.18 4.66
N VAL A 23 -18.74 25.28 5.24
CA VAL A 23 -19.39 25.26 6.56
C VAL A 23 -20.78 24.61 6.46
N GLU A 24 -21.53 24.93 5.41
CA GLU A 24 -22.83 24.32 5.11
C GLU A 24 -22.67 22.83 4.81
N GLU A 25 -21.63 22.43 4.07
CA GLU A 25 -21.32 21.01 3.83
C GLU A 25 -21.13 20.26 5.15
N ILE A 26 -20.31 20.82 6.05
CA ILE A 26 -20.03 20.22 7.36
C ILE A 26 -21.30 20.14 8.21
N SER A 27 -22.09 21.21 8.25
CA SER A 27 -23.32 21.28 9.05
C SER A 27 -24.40 20.32 8.54
N LEU A 28 -24.64 20.28 7.23
CA LEU A 28 -25.62 19.39 6.61
C LEU A 28 -25.21 17.93 6.77
N ALA A 29 -23.93 17.63 6.59
CA ALA A 29 -23.43 16.27 6.80
C ALA A 29 -23.55 15.82 8.27
N GLY A 30 -23.43 16.74 9.23
CA GLY A 30 -23.74 16.48 10.64
C GLY A 30 -25.23 16.14 10.85
N GLN A 31 -26.13 16.95 10.29
CA GLN A 31 -27.58 16.71 10.35
C GLN A 31 -27.97 15.37 9.71
N PHE A 32 -27.38 15.01 8.57
CA PHE A 32 -27.60 13.68 7.97
C PHE A 32 -27.08 12.57 8.87
N ALA A 33 -25.89 12.73 9.47
CA ALA A 33 -25.32 11.72 10.36
C ALA A 33 -26.20 11.47 11.60
N GLU A 34 -26.81 12.50 12.17
CA GLU A 34 -27.75 12.39 13.29
C GLU A 34 -29.04 11.66 12.92
N LEU A 35 -29.46 11.72 11.65
CA LEU A 35 -30.66 11.03 11.16
C LEU A 35 -30.42 9.56 10.84
N ILE A 36 -29.17 9.13 10.68
CA ILE A 36 -28.82 7.74 10.36
C ILE A 36 -28.71 6.93 11.66
N ALA A 37 -29.82 6.30 12.05
CA ALA A 37 -29.89 5.41 13.19
C ALA A 37 -29.67 3.93 12.82
N SER A 38 -29.92 3.57 11.56
CA SER A 38 -29.85 2.19 11.05
C SER A 38 -28.97 2.06 9.80
N GLN A 39 -28.64 0.81 9.41
CA GLN A 39 -27.91 0.56 8.17
C GLN A 39 -28.77 0.85 6.93
N GLU A 40 -30.08 0.61 7.01
CA GLU A 40 -31.03 0.90 5.92
C GLU A 40 -31.08 2.40 5.59
N GLU A 41 -31.05 3.25 6.62
CA GLU A 41 -30.98 4.70 6.43
C GLU A 41 -29.63 5.16 5.86
N ALA A 42 -28.53 4.50 6.23
CA ALA A 42 -27.22 4.75 5.63
C ALA A 42 -27.22 4.38 4.14
N ASP A 43 -27.81 3.25 3.79
CA ASP A 43 -27.97 2.76 2.41
C ASP A 43 -28.86 3.70 1.58
N GLN A 44 -29.92 4.27 2.19
CA GLN A 44 -30.74 5.31 1.57
C GLN A 44 -29.91 6.58 1.29
N VAL A 45 -29.12 7.05 2.26
CA VAL A 45 -28.23 8.21 2.09
C VAL A 45 -27.19 7.98 1.00
N ILE A 46 -26.62 6.78 0.92
CA ILE A 46 -25.69 6.41 -0.15
C ILE A 46 -26.37 6.55 -1.52
N THR A 47 -27.58 5.99 -1.65
CA THR A 47 -28.34 6.04 -2.90
C THR A 47 -28.68 7.47 -3.31
N ASP A 48 -29.15 8.28 -2.37
CA ASP A 48 -29.62 9.64 -2.66
C ASP A 48 -28.48 10.64 -2.89
N LEU A 49 -27.35 10.51 -2.18
CA LEU A 49 -26.30 11.54 -2.15
C LEU A 49 -25.05 11.19 -2.96
N PHE A 50 -24.65 9.92 -3.07
CA PHE A 50 -23.35 9.58 -3.70
C PHE A 50 -23.38 9.71 -5.23
N GLU A 51 -24.56 9.62 -5.83
CA GLU A 51 -24.75 9.69 -7.28
C GLU A 51 -25.25 11.06 -7.76
N HIS A 52 -25.38 12.02 -6.84
CA HIS A 52 -25.86 13.35 -7.16
C HIS A 52 -24.90 14.10 -8.10
N GLU A 53 -25.43 14.87 -9.05
CA GLU A 53 -24.66 15.61 -10.05
C GLU A 53 -23.74 16.67 -9.42
N ASN A 54 -24.24 17.38 -8.41
CA ASN A 54 -23.47 18.38 -7.67
C ASN A 54 -22.38 17.73 -6.77
N PRO A 55 -21.09 18.10 -6.93
CA PRO A 55 -19.99 17.55 -6.14
C PRO A 55 -20.09 17.84 -4.63
N HIS A 56 -20.61 19.02 -4.26
CA HIS A 56 -20.80 19.39 -2.85
C HIS A 56 -21.78 18.43 -2.16
N VAL A 57 -22.84 18.03 -2.86
CA VAL A 57 -23.83 17.07 -2.35
C VAL A 57 -23.21 15.69 -2.14
N ARG A 58 -22.41 15.21 -3.10
CA ARG A 58 -21.68 13.95 -2.96
C ARG A 58 -20.74 13.96 -1.76
N ARG A 59 -20.04 15.08 -1.56
CA ARG A 59 -19.14 15.28 -0.42
C ARG A 59 -19.88 15.29 0.93
N ILE A 60 -21.06 15.91 0.99
CA ILE A 60 -21.94 15.87 2.16
C ILE A 60 -22.30 14.42 2.51
N GLY A 61 -22.68 13.62 1.51
CA GLY A 61 -22.99 12.20 1.69
C GLY A 61 -21.81 11.41 2.25
N LEU A 62 -20.63 11.54 1.66
CA LEU A 62 -19.40 10.88 2.16
C LEU A 62 -19.10 11.30 3.60
N ALA A 63 -19.17 12.60 3.90
CA ALA A 63 -18.90 13.11 5.23
C ALA A 63 -19.95 12.68 6.27
N ALA A 64 -21.21 12.46 5.87
CA ALA A 64 -22.26 11.93 6.73
C ALA A 64 -21.98 10.45 7.08
N ILE A 65 -21.75 9.60 6.07
CA ILE A 65 -21.44 8.18 6.26
C ILE A 65 -20.17 7.98 7.09
N ARG A 66 -19.13 8.80 6.86
CA ARG A 66 -17.91 8.73 7.66
C ARG A 66 -18.18 9.00 9.15
N ARG A 67 -19.01 9.99 9.47
CA ARG A 67 -19.33 10.35 10.86
C ARG A 67 -20.11 9.27 11.59
N THR A 68 -20.99 8.55 10.90
CA THR A 68 -21.80 7.49 11.54
C THR A 68 -21.00 6.22 11.81
N ARG A 69 -19.88 6.02 11.11
CA ARG A 69 -19.05 4.80 11.15
C ARG A 69 -19.83 3.51 10.85
N ARG A 70 -20.97 3.62 10.17
CA ARG A 70 -21.81 2.49 9.76
C ARG A 70 -21.37 1.98 8.39
N TYR A 71 -20.37 1.10 8.39
CA TYR A 71 -19.76 0.59 7.15
C TYR A 71 -20.26 -0.78 6.70
N GLY A 72 -21.27 -1.35 7.37
CA GLY A 72 -21.73 -2.73 7.14
C GLY A 72 -22.63 -2.95 5.93
N GLY A 73 -22.99 -1.89 5.21
CA GLY A 73 -23.93 -1.95 4.08
C GLY A 73 -23.30 -2.51 2.80
N ARG A 74 -24.06 -3.34 2.08
CA ARG A 74 -23.62 -3.90 0.79
C ARG A 74 -23.43 -2.85 -0.29
N LEU A 75 -24.11 -1.72 -0.18
CA LEU A 75 -24.05 -0.62 -1.15
C LEU A 75 -22.80 0.26 -0.98
N LEU A 76 -22.14 0.22 0.18
CA LEU A 76 -21.06 1.16 0.50
C LEU A 76 -19.84 0.94 -0.40
N GLN A 77 -19.31 -0.28 -0.46
CA GLN A 77 -18.12 -0.59 -1.26
C GLN A 77 -18.27 -0.21 -2.74
N PRO A 78 -19.31 -0.66 -3.48
CA PRO A 78 -19.46 -0.28 -4.89
C PRO A 78 -19.63 1.24 -5.07
N ALA A 79 -20.33 1.91 -4.15
CA ALA A 79 -20.49 3.36 -4.21
C ALA A 79 -19.15 4.10 -3.98
N LEU A 80 -18.33 3.64 -3.05
CA LEU A 80 -16.97 4.18 -2.81
C LEU A 80 -16.04 3.96 -4.00
N LEU A 81 -16.08 2.78 -4.63
CA LEU A 81 -15.29 2.50 -5.84
C LEU A 81 -15.62 3.48 -6.97
N ARG A 82 -16.89 3.85 -7.13
CA ARG A 82 -17.30 4.91 -8.07
C ARG A 82 -16.77 6.29 -7.66
N ARG A 83 -16.83 6.65 -6.36
CA ARG A 83 -16.33 7.94 -5.85
C ARG A 83 -14.80 8.06 -5.88
N MET A 84 -14.09 6.94 -5.82
CA MET A 84 -12.64 6.87 -6.04
C MET A 84 -12.23 7.30 -7.46
N MET A 85 -13.17 7.28 -8.41
CA MET A 85 -12.98 7.74 -9.80
C MET A 85 -13.64 9.10 -10.09
N ASP A 86 -14.09 9.83 -9.06
CA ASP A 86 -14.75 11.14 -9.23
C ASP A 86 -13.84 12.16 -9.91
N VAL A 87 -14.36 13.21 -10.54
CA VAL A 87 -13.52 14.27 -11.11
C VAL A 87 -12.86 15.09 -10.00
N GLU A 88 -13.56 15.28 -8.88
CA GLU A 88 -13.09 16.09 -7.77
C GLU A 88 -12.10 15.35 -6.86
N GLY A 89 -10.90 15.93 -6.69
CA GLY A 89 -9.86 15.33 -5.86
C GLY A 89 -10.25 15.14 -4.40
N TRP A 90 -10.99 16.09 -3.82
CA TRP A 90 -11.47 15.99 -2.43
C TRP A 90 -12.47 14.85 -2.22
N ILE A 91 -13.31 14.58 -3.22
CA ILE A 91 -14.24 13.44 -3.17
C ILE A 91 -13.46 12.13 -3.21
N ARG A 92 -12.43 12.02 -4.06
CA ARG A 92 -11.54 10.85 -4.07
C ARG A 92 -10.84 10.66 -2.73
N HIS A 93 -10.31 11.74 -2.16
CA HIS A 93 -9.65 11.72 -0.86
C HIS A 93 -10.59 11.22 0.24
N ASP A 94 -11.81 11.75 0.30
CA ASP A 94 -12.78 11.39 1.32
C ASP A 94 -13.28 9.94 1.13
N ALA A 95 -13.43 9.47 -0.11
CA ALA A 95 -13.73 8.07 -0.41
C ALA A 95 -12.62 7.12 0.06
N VAL A 96 -11.36 7.45 -0.21
CA VAL A 96 -10.20 6.68 0.27
C VAL A 96 -10.13 6.68 1.80
N TRP A 97 -10.47 7.81 2.44
CA TRP A 97 -10.53 7.89 3.90
C TRP A 97 -11.56 6.91 4.46
N ILE A 98 -12.77 6.88 3.90
CA ILE A 98 -13.80 5.93 4.36
C ILE A 98 -13.34 4.49 4.15
N VAL A 99 -12.74 4.17 2.99
CA VAL A 99 -12.17 2.84 2.72
C VAL A 99 -11.16 2.44 3.80
N GLN A 100 -10.29 3.38 4.20
CA GLN A 100 -9.30 3.17 5.26
C GLN A 100 -9.95 2.95 6.64
N GLU A 101 -10.93 3.78 7.02
CA GLU A 101 -11.60 3.68 8.34
C GLU A 101 -12.51 2.46 8.46
N ALA A 102 -13.11 2.04 7.34
CA ALA A 102 -13.94 0.85 7.25
C ALA A 102 -13.13 -0.45 7.13
N ASP A 103 -11.80 -0.35 7.07
CA ASP A 103 -10.86 -1.46 6.84
C ASP A 103 -11.24 -2.33 5.62
N LEU A 104 -11.73 -1.68 4.57
CA LEU A 104 -12.17 -2.38 3.35
C LEU A 104 -10.96 -2.87 2.56
N ASP A 105 -10.90 -4.18 2.36
CA ASP A 105 -9.90 -4.83 1.54
C ASP A 105 -10.55 -5.75 0.50
N GLY A 106 -10.00 -5.73 -0.71
CA GLY A 106 -10.49 -6.48 -1.85
C GLY A 106 -9.67 -6.20 -3.10
N ALA A 107 -9.72 -7.10 -4.08
CA ALA A 107 -8.96 -6.93 -5.33
C ALA A 107 -9.33 -5.62 -6.06
N GLU A 108 -10.61 -5.29 -6.10
CA GLU A 108 -11.13 -4.06 -6.72
C GLU A 108 -10.69 -2.80 -5.95
N VAL A 109 -10.78 -2.82 -4.61
CA VAL A 109 -10.33 -1.72 -3.75
C VAL A 109 -8.84 -1.48 -3.93
N ARG A 110 -8.03 -2.54 -3.90
CA ARG A 110 -6.57 -2.44 -4.15
C ARG A 110 -6.27 -1.92 -5.55
N ALA A 111 -7.02 -2.33 -6.58
CA ALA A 111 -6.85 -1.82 -7.93
C ALA A 111 -7.21 -0.33 -8.03
N ALA A 112 -8.31 0.09 -7.41
CA ALA A 112 -8.71 1.50 -7.35
C ALA A 112 -7.68 2.36 -6.60
N LEU A 113 -7.16 1.89 -5.45
CA LEU A 113 -6.09 2.57 -4.70
C LEU A 113 -4.83 2.75 -5.54
N ARG A 114 -4.40 1.72 -6.29
CA ARG A 114 -3.24 1.81 -7.20
C ARG A 114 -3.46 2.86 -8.30
N ARG A 115 -4.66 2.93 -8.87
CA ARG A 115 -5.01 3.93 -9.90
C ARG A 115 -4.94 5.35 -9.34
N ILE A 116 -5.48 5.60 -8.14
CA ILE A 116 -5.42 6.92 -7.49
C ILE A 116 -3.99 7.27 -7.09
N ALA A 117 -3.26 6.33 -6.49
CA ALA A 117 -1.88 6.54 -6.03
C ALA A 117 -0.91 6.86 -7.18
N ALA A 118 -1.17 6.33 -8.38
CA ALA A 118 -0.39 6.57 -9.60
C ALA A 118 1.13 6.55 -9.32
N ASN A 119 1.82 7.65 -9.62
CA ASN A 119 3.27 7.81 -9.49
C ASN A 119 3.71 8.50 -8.19
N VAL A 120 2.85 8.57 -7.17
CA VAL A 120 3.18 9.22 -5.89
C VAL A 120 4.34 8.50 -5.20
N ARG A 121 5.32 9.31 -4.76
CA ARG A 121 6.53 8.93 -4.03
C ARG A 121 6.49 9.49 -2.60
N LEU A 122 6.33 8.59 -1.65
CA LEU A 122 6.46 8.93 -0.22
C LEU A 122 7.95 8.91 0.18
N PRO A 123 8.41 9.80 1.08
CA PRO A 123 7.65 10.81 1.82
C PRO A 123 7.52 12.18 1.12
N GLN A 124 8.21 12.40 0.00
CA GLN A 124 8.35 13.71 -0.65
C GLN A 124 7.00 14.33 -1.04
N ASP A 125 6.13 13.55 -1.68
CA ASP A 125 4.81 14.04 -2.11
C ASP A 125 3.87 14.31 -0.94
N ALA A 126 4.05 13.66 0.22
CA ALA A 126 3.28 13.97 1.42
C ALA A 126 3.64 15.34 2.00
N VAL A 127 4.92 15.72 1.95
CA VAL A 127 5.37 17.07 2.33
C VAL A 127 4.80 18.10 1.35
N ARG A 128 4.85 17.81 0.05
CA ARG A 128 4.25 18.66 -0.99
C ARG A 128 2.75 18.85 -0.81
N ALA A 129 2.03 17.77 -0.49
CA ALA A 129 0.59 17.83 -0.20
C ALA A 129 0.30 18.76 1.00
N LYS A 130 1.11 18.67 2.07
CA LYS A 130 0.97 19.53 3.24
C LYS A 130 1.23 21.01 2.92
N GLN A 131 2.16 21.30 2.02
CA GLN A 131 2.47 22.66 1.57
C GLN A 131 1.39 23.24 0.64
N ASN A 132 0.66 22.38 -0.09
CA ASN A 132 -0.42 22.79 -0.98
C ASN A 132 -1.78 22.22 -0.53
N PRO A 133 -2.48 22.88 0.40
CA PRO A 133 -3.76 22.41 0.92
C PRO A 133 -4.91 22.54 -0.08
N ALA A 134 -4.74 23.17 -1.24
CA ALA A 134 -5.78 23.28 -2.26
C ALA A 134 -5.81 22.06 -3.21
N ASP A 135 -4.70 21.34 -3.33
CA ASP A 135 -4.54 20.24 -4.29
C ASP A 135 -5.15 18.93 -3.78
N GLY A 136 -6.48 18.84 -3.87
CA GLY A 136 -7.22 17.65 -3.45
C GLY A 136 -6.80 16.37 -4.17
N MET A 137 -6.30 16.47 -5.41
CA MET A 137 -5.85 15.31 -6.19
C MET A 137 -4.57 14.72 -5.61
N LEU A 138 -3.60 15.58 -5.25
CA LEU A 138 -2.39 15.13 -4.58
C LEU A 138 -2.68 14.55 -3.19
N HIS A 139 -3.58 15.17 -2.41
CA HIS A 139 -4.01 14.64 -1.11
C HIS A 139 -4.65 13.24 -1.25
N ALA A 140 -5.52 13.05 -2.24
CA ALA A 140 -6.12 11.75 -2.51
C ALA A 140 -5.07 10.69 -2.89
N ALA A 141 -4.13 11.05 -3.76
CA ALA A 141 -3.07 10.16 -4.22
C ALA A 141 -2.10 9.75 -3.11
N VAL A 142 -1.69 10.70 -2.26
CA VAL A 142 -0.87 10.45 -1.07
C VAL A 142 -1.57 9.50 -0.10
N ARG A 143 -2.85 9.76 0.23
CA ARG A 143 -3.61 8.89 1.14
C ARG A 143 -3.80 7.49 0.55
N ALA A 144 -4.11 7.40 -0.74
CA ALA A 144 -4.27 6.11 -1.42
C ALA A 144 -2.98 5.29 -1.37
N ARG A 145 -1.81 5.93 -1.59
CA ARG A 145 -0.51 5.26 -1.45
C ARG A 145 -0.27 4.80 -0.02
N GLN A 146 -0.48 5.65 0.97
CA GLN A 146 -0.28 5.32 2.38
C GLN A 146 -1.11 4.11 2.81
N TYR A 147 -2.40 4.08 2.46
CA TYR A 147 -3.25 2.95 2.81
C TYR A 147 -2.90 1.68 2.01
N LEU A 148 -2.54 1.81 0.73
CA LEU A 148 -2.08 0.68 -0.07
C LEU A 148 -0.82 0.02 0.53
N ASP A 149 0.14 0.81 1.02
CA ASP A 149 1.36 0.29 1.65
C ASP A 149 1.02 -0.50 2.93
N VAL A 150 0.04 -0.03 3.71
CA VAL A 150 -0.49 -0.75 4.89
C VAL A 150 -1.14 -2.08 4.48
N LEU A 151 -1.97 -2.10 3.44
CA LEU A 151 -2.62 -3.33 2.95
C LEU A 151 -1.60 -4.34 2.39
N ILE A 152 -0.54 -3.85 1.72
CA ILE A 152 0.56 -4.68 1.22
C ILE A 152 1.31 -5.29 2.40
N ALA A 153 1.70 -4.48 3.38
CA ALA A 153 2.39 -4.95 4.58
C ALA A 153 1.56 -5.99 5.35
N ARG A 154 0.24 -5.78 5.48
CA ARG A 154 -0.67 -6.73 6.10
C ARG A 154 -0.72 -8.06 5.34
N SER A 155 -0.85 -8.02 4.02
CA SER A 155 -0.85 -9.25 3.20
C SER A 155 0.49 -9.98 3.23
N ALA A 156 1.62 -9.26 3.25
CA ALA A 156 2.94 -9.85 3.39
C ALA A 156 3.13 -10.50 4.76
N ALA A 157 2.65 -9.85 5.83
CA ALA A 157 2.67 -10.42 7.18
C ALA A 157 1.82 -11.69 7.29
N ALA A 158 0.61 -11.68 6.72
CA ALA A 158 -0.26 -12.86 6.68
C ALA A 158 0.39 -14.03 5.89
N HIS A 159 1.01 -13.72 4.76
CA HIS A 159 1.74 -14.71 3.96
C HIS A 159 2.95 -15.29 4.72
N ASN A 160 3.75 -14.44 5.38
CA ASN A 160 4.89 -14.89 6.20
C ASN A 160 4.44 -15.72 7.40
N ALA A 161 3.31 -15.37 8.04
CA ALA A 161 2.72 -16.15 9.11
C ALA A 161 2.24 -17.52 8.62
N ALA A 162 1.60 -17.59 7.45
CA ALA A 162 1.20 -18.86 6.83
C ALA A 162 2.41 -19.76 6.50
N LEU A 163 3.50 -19.18 5.98
CA LEU A 163 4.75 -19.88 5.76
C LEU A 163 5.38 -20.40 7.07
N ALA A 164 5.36 -19.58 8.13
CA ALA A 164 5.88 -19.96 9.44
C ALA A 164 5.04 -21.05 10.14
N ALA A 165 3.72 -21.05 9.92
CA ALA A 165 2.78 -22.03 10.46
C ALA A 165 2.81 -23.40 9.73
N GLY A 166 3.78 -23.63 8.84
CA GLY A 166 3.95 -24.90 8.14
C GLY A 166 3.08 -25.05 6.90
N GLY A 167 2.42 -23.98 6.44
CA GLY A 167 1.80 -23.89 5.13
C GLY A 167 2.90 -23.84 4.07
N GLY A 168 3.43 -25.01 3.69
CA GLY A 168 4.40 -25.11 2.62
C GLY A 168 3.86 -24.44 1.36
N LEU A 169 4.66 -23.54 0.78
CA LEU A 169 4.56 -23.25 -0.66
C LEU A 169 4.38 -24.57 -1.39
N ALA A 170 3.53 -24.64 -2.41
CA ALA A 170 3.50 -25.79 -3.31
C ALA A 170 4.95 -26.04 -3.82
N GLY A 171 5.61 -27.08 -3.30
CA GLY A 171 7.04 -27.39 -3.50
C GLY A 171 7.94 -27.40 -2.25
N ALA A 172 7.46 -26.98 -1.07
CA ALA A 172 8.17 -27.08 0.20
C ALA A 172 7.78 -28.37 0.95
N THR A 173 8.04 -29.52 0.33
CA THR A 173 7.95 -30.82 1.00
C THR A 173 9.25 -31.10 1.77
N ASP A 174 9.10 -31.65 2.98
CA ASP A 174 10.16 -32.30 3.78
C ASP A 174 11.20 -31.41 4.46
N GLY A 175 10.78 -30.34 5.14
CA GLY A 175 11.67 -29.61 6.06
C GLY A 175 12.86 -28.91 5.38
N LYS A 176 12.85 -28.81 4.05
CA LYS A 176 13.81 -28.05 3.26
C LYS A 176 13.20 -26.70 2.92
N PRO A 177 13.83 -25.57 3.30
CA PRO A 177 13.27 -24.22 3.11
C PRO A 177 13.14 -23.80 1.63
N TYR A 178 13.54 -24.66 0.70
CA TYR A 178 13.54 -24.42 -0.73
C TYR A 178 13.19 -25.71 -1.47
N ALA A 179 12.33 -25.62 -2.48
CA ALA A 179 12.07 -26.71 -3.43
C ALA A 179 13.38 -27.20 -4.06
N GLN A 180 13.50 -28.51 -4.25
CA GLN A 180 14.66 -29.14 -4.88
C GLN A 180 14.93 -28.47 -6.25
N ASP A 181 16.20 -28.19 -6.54
CA ASP A 181 16.67 -27.50 -7.75
C ASP A 181 16.27 -26.03 -7.95
N SER A 182 15.58 -25.41 -6.98
CA SER A 182 15.42 -23.96 -6.99
C SER A 182 16.75 -23.22 -6.75
N VAL A 183 16.85 -21.97 -7.23
CA VAL A 183 18.04 -21.11 -6.99
C VAL A 183 18.35 -20.97 -5.50
N GLY A 184 17.32 -20.96 -4.65
CA GLY A 184 17.46 -20.95 -3.18
C GLY A 184 18.07 -22.25 -2.64
N HIS A 185 17.64 -23.40 -3.14
CA HIS A 185 18.20 -24.71 -2.80
C HIS A 185 19.67 -24.82 -3.20
N ILE A 186 20.00 -24.44 -4.44
CA ILE A 186 21.36 -24.47 -4.97
C ILE A 186 22.30 -23.59 -4.13
N ARG A 187 21.87 -22.36 -3.78
CA ARG A 187 22.65 -21.45 -2.93
C ARG A 187 22.82 -21.96 -1.50
N ALA A 188 21.78 -22.58 -0.92
CA ALA A 188 21.84 -23.16 0.41
C ALA A 188 22.82 -24.35 0.47
N VAL A 189 22.73 -25.25 -0.52
CA VAL A 189 23.65 -26.40 -0.68
C VAL A 189 25.08 -25.91 -0.89
N HIS A 190 25.29 -24.92 -1.75
CA HIS A 190 26.63 -24.36 -1.99
C HIS A 190 27.24 -23.74 -0.72
N ARG A 191 26.44 -23.03 0.08
CA ARG A 191 26.89 -22.44 1.35
C ARG A 191 27.25 -23.51 2.39
N GLN A 192 26.48 -24.60 2.47
CA GLN A 192 26.82 -25.74 3.32
C GLN A 192 28.10 -26.45 2.86
N LEU A 193 28.29 -26.60 1.55
CA LEU A 193 29.48 -27.20 0.96
C LEU A 193 30.72 -26.34 1.24
N GLN A 194 30.62 -25.02 1.10
CA GLN A 194 31.69 -24.09 1.49
C GLN A 194 32.03 -24.17 2.98
N ARG A 195 31.04 -24.27 3.87
CA ARG A 195 31.28 -24.46 5.32
C ARG A 195 32.01 -25.79 5.60
N LYS A 196 31.63 -26.88 4.93
CA LYS A 196 32.31 -28.18 5.04
C LYS A 196 33.75 -28.13 4.50
N LEU A 197 33.98 -27.43 3.39
CA LEU A 197 35.32 -27.24 2.83
C LEU A 197 36.19 -26.34 3.70
N ALA A 198 35.63 -25.28 4.30
CA ALA A 198 36.32 -24.42 5.25
C ALA A 198 36.73 -25.21 6.51
N GLY A 199 35.86 -26.08 7.03
CA GLY A 199 36.19 -26.98 8.15
C GLY A 199 37.20 -28.09 7.80
N ARG A 200 37.45 -28.37 6.52
CA ARG A 200 38.44 -29.36 6.05
C ARG A 200 39.84 -28.77 5.82
N LYS A 201 40.02 -27.45 5.82
CA LYS A 201 41.34 -26.84 5.70
C LYS A 201 41.99 -26.65 7.07
N LEU A 202 43.25 -27.09 7.16
CA LEU A 202 44.20 -27.05 8.29
C LEU A 202 44.23 -28.30 9.19
N LYS A 203 44.59 -29.46 8.62
CA LYS A 203 45.24 -30.55 9.39
C LYS A 203 46.73 -30.76 9.06
N SER A 204 47.28 -30.05 8.10
CA SER A 204 48.73 -30.08 7.84
C SER A 204 49.26 -28.67 7.62
N SER A 205 49.89 -28.10 8.65
CA SER A 205 50.86 -27.03 8.46
C SER A 205 52.11 -27.65 7.83
N THR A 206 52.05 -27.95 6.53
CA THR A 206 53.28 -28.14 5.74
C THR A 206 54.01 -26.82 5.80
N LYS A 207 54.99 -26.73 6.70
CA LYS A 207 55.94 -25.60 6.82
C LYS A 207 56.50 -25.36 5.43
N LEU A 208 56.04 -24.30 4.76
CA LEU A 208 56.66 -23.79 3.54
C LEU A 208 58.04 -23.26 3.96
N LYS A 209 59.07 -24.10 3.82
CA LYS A 209 60.44 -23.65 3.95
C LYS A 209 60.78 -22.91 2.67
N PHE A 210 60.93 -21.59 2.77
CA PHE A 210 61.50 -20.78 1.70
C PHE A 210 62.93 -21.27 1.44
N ARG A 211 63.15 -21.89 0.29
CA ARG A 211 64.49 -22.19 -0.20
C ARG A 211 64.95 -20.95 -0.99
N LYS A 212 65.92 -20.23 -0.46
CA LYS A 212 66.58 -19.12 -1.16
C LYS A 212 67.17 -19.68 -2.46
N VAL A 213 66.68 -19.22 -3.60
CA VAL A 213 67.26 -19.56 -4.90
C VAL A 213 68.50 -18.69 -5.06
N GLU A 214 69.68 -19.29 -5.01
CA GLU A 214 70.92 -18.58 -5.31
C GLU A 214 71.02 -18.39 -6.83
N PRO A 215 71.37 -17.17 -7.30
CA PRO A 215 71.56 -16.91 -8.72
C PRO A 215 72.75 -17.71 -9.25
N ARG A 216 72.55 -18.39 -10.38
CA ARG A 216 73.52 -19.33 -10.97
C ARG A 216 74.73 -18.65 -11.65
N TYR A 217 74.82 -17.32 -11.60
CA TYR A 217 75.86 -16.52 -12.23
C TYR A 217 76.26 -15.35 -11.32
N ALA A 218 77.56 -15.06 -11.23
CA ALA A 218 78.09 -13.93 -10.46
C ALA A 218 77.69 -12.59 -11.12
N GLU A 219 77.53 -11.54 -10.31
CA GLU A 219 77.04 -10.21 -10.69
C GLU A 219 77.78 -9.53 -11.86
N ASN A 220 78.97 -10.02 -12.25
CA ASN A 220 79.82 -9.45 -13.29
C ASN A 220 80.19 -10.42 -14.43
N ASP A 221 79.32 -11.39 -14.77
CA ASP A 221 79.54 -12.26 -15.92
C ASP A 221 78.94 -11.63 -17.22
N ASN A 222 79.81 -11.06 -18.05
CA ASN A 222 79.45 -10.36 -19.30
C ASN A 222 78.95 -11.28 -20.43
N ARG A 223 78.72 -12.57 -20.16
CA ARG A 223 78.16 -13.53 -21.14
C ARG A 223 76.68 -13.32 -21.44
N ARG A 224 76.00 -12.39 -20.74
CA ARG A 224 74.56 -12.11 -20.91
C ARG A 224 74.21 -11.33 -22.18
N PHE A 225 75.20 -10.90 -22.97
CA PHE A 225 75.01 -10.09 -24.19
C PHE A 225 75.47 -10.76 -25.48
N LEU A 226 75.76 -12.07 -25.47
CA LEU A 226 76.04 -12.82 -26.70
C LEU A 226 75.00 -13.92 -26.86
N LEU A 227 74.08 -13.67 -27.82
CA LEU A 227 72.96 -14.45 -28.36
C LEU A 227 71.57 -14.01 -27.88
#